data_AF-A0A1E3G143-F1
#
_entry.id   AF-A0A1E3G143-F1
#
_cell.length_a   1.000
_cell.length_b   1.000
_cell.length_c   1.000
_cell.angle_alpha   90.00
_cell.angle_beta   90.00
_cell.angle_gamma   90.00
#
_symmetry.space_group_name_H-M   'P 1'
#
loop_
_entity.id
_entity.type
_entity.pdbx_description
1 polymer ?
#
loop_
_entity_poly.entity_id
_entity_poly.type
_entity_poly.pdbx_seq_one_letter_code
_entity_poly.pdbx_strand_id
1 'polypeptide(L)'
;MKKDLECLHTELKEKARQFIKICKTIGIEVLIYNTCRTLLEQEALFLQGRADIETVNRARQKAGLPPISPKENVIVTYTKLSPHCFGLAFDFVPVKDGKPVWNDLVLWEKCGSVAEKLDLVWGGRWKNFKDYPHVELKDWKKFAKVV
;
A
#
# COMPACT_ATOMS: atom_id res chain seq x y z
N MET A 1 -2.37 5.67 9.24
CA MET A 1 -1.92 4.40 8.63
C MET A 1 -0.66 3.92 9.32
N LYS A 2 -0.57 2.61 9.57
CA LYS A 2 0.60 2.01 10.23
C LYS A 2 1.76 1.83 9.25
N LYS A 3 2.98 1.82 9.78
CA LYS A 3 4.24 1.63 9.04
C LYS A 3 4.95 0.33 9.41
N ASP A 4 4.59 -0.27 10.54
CA ASP A 4 5.15 -1.52 11.02
C ASP A 4 4.45 -2.73 10.38
N LEU A 5 5.14 -3.87 10.41
CA LEU A 5 4.64 -5.13 9.86
C LEU A 5 3.76 -5.91 10.85
N GLU A 6 3.65 -5.49 12.11
CA GLU A 6 3.06 -6.33 13.15
C GLU A 6 1.55 -6.45 13.05
N CYS A 7 0.92 -5.45 12.43
CA CYS A 7 -0.51 -5.49 12.16
C CYS A 7 -0.89 -6.38 10.96
N LEU A 8 0.08 -6.86 10.18
CA LEU A 8 -0.18 -7.70 9.02
C LEU A 8 -0.58 -9.11 9.44
N HIS A 9 -1.44 -9.73 8.64
CA HIS A 9 -1.74 -11.16 8.74
C HIS A 9 -0.45 -11.98 8.73
N THR A 10 -0.38 -13.05 9.53
CA THR A 10 0.84 -13.84 9.76
C THR A 10 1.56 -14.23 8.47
N GLU A 11 0.82 -14.75 7.50
CA GLU A 11 1.39 -15.14 6.20
C GLU A 11 2.00 -13.95 5.45
N LEU A 12 1.30 -12.81 5.40
CA LEU A 12 1.83 -11.62 4.72
C LEU A 12 3.01 -11.02 5.48
N LYS A 13 2.98 -11.05 6.81
CA LYS A 13 4.08 -10.56 7.65
C LYS A 13 5.37 -11.32 7.35
N GLU A 14 5.30 -12.64 7.25
CA GLU A 14 6.45 -13.49 6.89
C GLU A 14 6.95 -13.19 5.47
N LYS A 15 6.05 -13.14 4.49
CA LYS A 15 6.39 -12.81 3.11
C LYS A 15 6.96 -11.39 2.96
N ALA A 16 6.46 -10.41 3.70
CA ALA A 16 6.99 -9.05 3.71
C ALA A 16 8.43 -9.00 4.26
N ARG A 17 8.74 -9.77 5.31
CA ARG A 17 10.11 -9.90 5.83
C ARG A 17 11.04 -10.56 4.81
N GLN A 18 10.57 -11.59 4.11
CA GLN A 18 11.33 -12.23 3.02
C GLN A 18 11.55 -11.28 1.85
N PHE A 19 10.53 -10.50 1.48
CA PHE A 19 10.61 -9.48 0.43
C PHE A 19 11.72 -8.46 0.72
N ILE A 20 11.74 -7.89 1.92
CA ILE A 20 12.78 -6.95 2.36
C ILE A 20 14.17 -7.60 2.29
N LYS A 21 14.30 -8.84 2.80
CA LYS A 21 15.56 -9.58 2.80
C LYS A 21 16.06 -9.84 1.38
N ILE A 22 15.20 -10.31 0.48
CA ILE A 22 15.58 -10.65 -0.89
C ILE A 22 15.93 -9.37 -1.67
N CYS A 23 15.14 -8.30 -1.56
CA CYS A 23 15.48 -7.01 -2.17
C CYS A 23 16.90 -6.56 -1.74
N LYS A 24 17.20 -6.65 -0.44
CA LYS A 24 18.52 -6.30 0.08
C LYS A 24 19.64 -7.18 -0.51
N THR A 25 19.41 -8.48 -0.70
CA THR A 25 20.40 -9.39 -1.29
C THR A 25 20.73 -9.07 -2.75
N ILE A 26 19.80 -8.44 -3.48
CA ILE A 26 20.03 -7.97 -4.86
C ILE A 26 20.47 -6.49 -4.92
N GLY A 27 20.88 -5.93 -3.79
CA GLY A 27 21.41 -4.56 -3.69
C GLY A 27 20.34 -3.46 -3.71
N ILE A 28 19.08 -3.78 -3.38
CA ILE A 28 17.98 -2.82 -3.35
C ILE A 28 17.42 -2.74 -1.93
N GLU A 29 17.57 -1.59 -1.28
CA GLU A 29 16.84 -1.32 -0.04
C GLU A 29 15.40 -0.92 -0.35
N VAL A 30 14.48 -1.27 0.55
CA VAL A 30 13.06 -0.93 0.44
C VAL A 30 12.55 -0.42 1.78
N LEU A 31 11.71 0.62 1.73
CA LEU A 31 11.00 1.15 2.88
C LEU A 31 9.53 0.78 2.76
N ILE A 32 9.01 0.05 3.75
CA ILE A 32 7.56 -0.16 3.90
C ILE A 32 6.99 1.07 4.63
N TYR A 33 6.05 1.78 4.00
CA TYR A 33 5.50 3.02 4.55
C TYR A 33 3.99 2.99 4.80
N ASN A 34 3.31 1.94 4.36
CA ASN A 34 1.89 1.74 4.59
C ASN A 34 1.61 0.25 4.80
N THR A 35 0.96 -0.10 5.90
CA THR A 35 0.50 -1.47 6.16
C THR A 35 -0.99 -1.44 6.45
N CYS A 36 -1.40 -1.39 7.71
CA CYS A 36 -2.81 -1.49 8.06
C CYS A 36 -3.49 -0.13 8.04
N ARG A 37 -4.73 -0.17 7.55
CA ARG A 37 -5.65 0.94 7.42
C ARG A 37 -6.97 0.58 8.13
N THR A 38 -7.64 1.53 8.74
CA THR A 38 -9.00 1.34 9.27
C THR A 38 -10.05 1.52 8.17
N LEU A 39 -11.28 1.05 8.41
CA LEU A 39 -12.39 1.31 7.48
C LEU A 39 -12.69 2.81 7.32
N LEU A 40 -12.54 3.60 8.39
CA LEU A 40 -12.71 5.06 8.33
C LEU A 40 -11.62 5.73 7.49
N GLU A 41 -10.37 5.29 7.62
CA GLU A 41 -9.28 5.77 6.76
C GLU A 41 -9.56 5.41 5.30
N GLN A 42 -10.04 4.19 5.01
CA GLN A 42 -10.39 3.80 3.65
C GLN A 42 -11.56 4.62 3.08
N GLU A 43 -12.59 4.90 3.88
CA GLU A 43 -13.70 5.76 3.49
C GLU A 43 -13.21 7.17 3.14
N ALA A 44 -12.37 7.77 3.98
CA ALA A 44 -11.80 9.09 3.73
C ALA A 44 -10.96 9.15 2.44
N LEU A 45 -10.15 8.13 2.16
CA LEU A 45 -9.39 8.01 0.91
C LEU A 45 -10.29 7.78 -0.31
N PHE A 46 -11.38 7.03 -0.15
CA PHE A 46 -12.35 6.82 -1.23
C PHE A 46 -13.08 8.12 -1.60
N LEU A 47 -13.34 9.00 -0.64
CA LEU A 47 -13.97 10.30 -0.90
C LEU A 47 -13.07 11.27 -1.69
N GLN A 48 -11.74 11.11 -1.62
CA GLN A 48 -10.82 11.99 -2.35
C GLN A 48 -11.06 11.95 -3.87
N GLY A 49 -11.09 13.13 -4.48
CA GLY A 49 -11.41 13.32 -5.90
C GLY A 49 -12.86 13.02 -6.28
N ARG A 50 -13.74 12.70 -5.31
CA ARG A 50 -15.16 12.40 -5.51
C ARG A 50 -16.09 13.37 -4.77
N ALA A 51 -15.67 13.85 -3.61
CA ALA A 51 -16.38 14.85 -2.82
C ALA A 51 -15.60 16.18 -2.78
N ASP A 52 -16.29 17.24 -2.35
CA ASP A 52 -15.67 18.54 -2.11
C ASP A 52 -14.63 18.46 -0.97
N ILE A 53 -13.71 19.44 -0.96
CA ILE A 53 -12.57 19.44 -0.03
C ILE A 53 -12.98 19.49 1.45
N GLU A 54 -14.12 20.11 1.77
CA GLU A 54 -14.61 20.20 3.15
C GLU A 54 -15.10 18.84 3.63
N THR A 55 -15.92 18.16 2.82
CA THR A 55 -16.40 16.80 3.07
C THR A 55 -15.24 15.83 3.23
N VAL A 56 -14.25 15.90 2.35
CA VAL A 56 -13.04 15.05 2.40
C VAL A 56 -12.26 15.30 3.70
N ASN A 57 -11.98 16.56 4.04
CA ASN A 57 -11.20 16.88 5.24
C ASN A 57 -11.95 16.53 6.54
N ARG A 58 -13.29 16.62 6.56
CA ARG A 58 -14.11 16.14 7.68
C ARG A 58 -14.00 14.62 7.86
N ALA A 59 -14.06 13.86 6.78
CA ALA A 59 -13.87 12.40 6.84
C ALA A 59 -12.44 12.02 7.26
N ARG A 60 -11.42 12.72 6.74
CA ARG A 60 -10.02 12.54 7.12
C ARG A 60 -9.79 12.81 8.60
N GLN A 61 -10.34 13.90 9.12
CA GLN A 61 -10.27 14.22 10.55
C GLN A 61 -10.92 13.12 11.41
N LYS A 62 -12.13 12.65 11.04
CA LYS A 62 -12.81 11.54 11.73
C LYS A 62 -11.97 10.25 11.74
N ALA A 63 -11.18 10.03 10.69
CA ALA A 63 -10.27 8.89 10.57
C ALA A 63 -8.89 9.10 11.24
N GLY A 64 -8.63 10.28 11.84
CA GLY A 64 -7.33 10.62 12.41
C GLY A 64 -6.24 10.92 11.36
N LEU A 65 -6.64 11.21 10.11
CA LEU A 65 -5.75 11.60 9.02
C LEU A 65 -5.60 13.14 8.97
N PRO A 66 -4.42 13.65 8.58
CA PRO A 66 -4.24 15.09 8.39
C PRO A 66 -5.11 15.60 7.24
N PRO A 67 -5.59 16.86 7.29
CA PRO A 67 -6.30 17.44 6.16
C PRO A 67 -5.38 17.56 4.94
N ILE A 68 -5.98 17.72 3.76
CA ILE A 68 -5.31 17.92 2.48
C ILE A 68 -5.78 19.21 1.82
N SER A 69 -5.00 19.69 0.85
CA SER A 69 -5.33 20.81 -0.01
C SER A 69 -6.25 20.40 -1.17
N PRO A 70 -6.93 21.36 -1.84
CA PRO A 70 -7.69 21.08 -3.06
C PRO A 70 -6.85 20.41 -4.17
N LYS A 71 -5.56 20.72 -4.27
CA LYS A 71 -4.64 20.12 -5.25
C LYS A 71 -4.40 18.63 -4.98
N GLU A 72 -4.41 18.23 -3.71
CA GLU A 72 -4.24 16.85 -3.28
C GLU A 72 -5.54 16.04 -3.32
N ASN A 73 -6.69 16.70 -3.56
CA ASN A 73 -8.00 16.06 -3.64
C ASN A 73 -8.22 15.36 -4.98
N VAL A 74 -7.38 14.36 -5.26
CA VAL A 74 -7.43 13.50 -6.44
C VAL A 74 -7.86 12.09 -6.07
N ILE A 75 -8.32 11.31 -7.04
CA ILE A 75 -8.67 9.90 -6.81
C ILE A 75 -7.39 9.13 -6.48
N VAL A 76 -7.30 8.63 -5.23
CA VAL A 76 -6.17 7.80 -4.74
C VAL A 76 -6.53 6.34 -4.57
N THR A 77 -7.81 5.99 -4.73
CA THR A 77 -8.28 4.60 -4.70
C THR A 77 -9.60 4.46 -5.45
N TYR A 78 -9.83 3.30 -6.06
CA TYR A 78 -11.11 2.97 -6.71
C TYR A 78 -11.98 2.01 -5.89
N THR A 79 -11.47 1.49 -4.78
CA THR A 79 -12.20 0.53 -3.96
C THR A 79 -12.70 1.17 -2.67
N LYS A 80 -13.93 0.82 -2.27
CA LYS A 80 -14.45 1.12 -0.92
C LYS A 80 -13.86 0.19 0.14
N LEU A 81 -13.37 -0.97 -0.28
CA LEU A 81 -12.83 -2.00 0.62
C LEU A 81 -11.46 -2.46 0.11
N SER A 82 -10.44 -2.25 0.94
CA SER A 82 -9.04 -2.48 0.59
C SER A 82 -8.44 -3.64 1.41
N PRO A 83 -7.51 -4.44 0.86
CA PRO A 83 -6.76 -5.43 1.64
C PRO A 83 -5.96 -4.82 2.81
N HIS A 84 -5.59 -3.53 2.73
CA HIS A 84 -5.00 -2.81 3.86
C HIS A 84 -5.92 -2.79 5.09
N CYS A 85 -7.25 -2.86 4.89
CA CYS A 85 -8.22 -2.91 5.98
C CYS A 85 -8.19 -4.20 6.79
N PHE A 86 -7.48 -5.22 6.29
CA PHE A 86 -7.41 -6.56 6.88
C PHE A 86 -5.98 -7.00 7.18
N GLY A 87 -4.99 -6.10 7.04
CA GLY A 87 -3.58 -6.46 7.17
C GLY A 87 -3.10 -7.41 6.07
N LEU A 88 -3.70 -7.33 4.87
CA LEU A 88 -3.45 -8.22 3.72
C LEU A 88 -2.76 -7.49 2.55
N ALA A 89 -2.29 -6.27 2.77
CA ALA A 89 -1.45 -5.53 1.84
C ALA A 89 -0.42 -4.64 2.55
N PHE A 90 0.64 -4.28 1.83
CA PHE A 90 1.61 -3.27 2.22
C PHE A 90 2.05 -2.44 1.02
N ASP A 91 2.43 -1.18 1.26
CA ASP A 91 3.06 -0.32 0.27
C ASP A 91 4.54 -0.15 0.58
N PHE A 92 5.37 -0.22 -0.46
CA PHE A 92 6.81 -0.02 -0.35
C PHE A 92 7.32 1.07 -1.30
N VAL A 93 8.54 1.54 -1.04
CA VAL A 93 9.31 2.36 -1.98
C VAL A 93 10.77 1.90 -2.01
N PRO A 94 11.40 1.73 -3.19
CA PRO A 94 12.84 1.50 -3.29
C PRO A 94 13.63 2.66 -2.68
N VAL A 95 14.77 2.34 -2.08
CA VAL A 95 15.67 3.31 -1.45
C VAL A 95 17.05 3.21 -2.09
N LYS A 96 17.60 4.36 -2.46
CA LYS A 96 18.96 4.51 -2.99
C LYS A 96 19.65 5.64 -2.25
N ASP A 97 20.85 5.39 -1.74
CA ASP A 97 21.64 6.36 -0.96
C ASP A 97 20.84 6.97 0.21
N GLY A 98 20.05 6.12 0.88
CA GLY A 98 19.17 6.52 2.00
C GLY A 98 17.94 7.35 1.61
N LYS A 99 17.68 7.54 0.32
CA LYS A 99 16.55 8.35 -0.19
C LYS A 99 15.52 7.49 -0.93
N PRO A 100 14.21 7.69 -0.69
CA PRO A 100 13.16 7.06 -1.48
C PRO A 100 13.26 7.43 -2.97
N VAL A 101 13.14 6.43 -3.84
CA VAL A 101 13.19 6.59 -5.30
C VAL A 101 11.82 6.28 -5.89
N TRP A 102 11.09 7.34 -6.25
CA TRP A 102 9.73 7.20 -6.79
C TRP A 102 9.69 7.02 -8.31
N ASN A 103 10.68 7.55 -9.03
CA ASN A 103 10.66 7.70 -10.49
C ASN A 103 11.60 6.73 -11.23
N ASP A 104 11.87 5.55 -10.66
CA ASP A 104 12.74 4.53 -11.27
C ASP A 104 11.98 3.23 -11.52
N LEU A 105 11.46 3.10 -12.74
CA LEU A 105 10.70 1.92 -13.15
C LEU A 105 11.52 0.62 -13.13
N VAL A 106 12.84 0.70 -13.29
CA VAL A 106 13.70 -0.48 -13.25
C VAL A 106 13.80 -1.03 -11.83
N LEU A 107 13.92 -0.16 -10.83
CA LEU A 107 13.88 -0.58 -9.42
C LEU A 107 12.51 -1.14 -9.04
N TRP A 108 11.42 -0.47 -9.47
CA TRP A 108 10.07 -0.97 -9.25
C TRP A 108 9.87 -2.37 -9.83
N GLU A 109 10.28 -2.61 -11.07
CA GLU A 109 10.19 -3.93 -11.72
C GLU A 109 10.97 -5.01 -10.96
N LYS A 110 12.21 -4.70 -10.53
CA LYS A 110 13.02 -5.66 -9.76
C LYS A 110 12.34 -6.02 -8.44
N CYS A 111 11.86 -5.04 -7.68
CA CYS A 111 11.13 -5.29 -6.43
C CYS A 111 9.82 -6.04 -6.69
N GLY A 112 9.05 -5.62 -7.68
CA GLY A 112 7.81 -6.28 -8.10
C GLY A 112 7.99 -7.77 -8.40
N SER A 113 9.02 -8.11 -9.17
CA SER A 113 9.38 -9.51 -9.45
C SER A 113 9.78 -10.30 -8.20
N VAL A 114 10.34 -9.66 -7.17
CA VAL A 114 10.60 -10.31 -5.88
C VAL A 114 9.28 -10.61 -5.16
N ALA A 115 8.34 -9.67 -5.14
CA ALA A 115 7.01 -9.90 -4.56
C ALA A 115 6.28 -11.05 -5.26
N GLU A 116 6.31 -11.08 -6.60
CA GLU A 116 5.70 -12.16 -7.40
C GLU A 116 6.31 -13.54 -7.10
N LYS A 117 7.64 -13.62 -6.92
CA LYS A 117 8.33 -14.87 -6.52
C LYS A 117 7.94 -15.38 -5.13
N LEU A 118 7.46 -14.49 -4.27
CA LEU A 118 6.94 -14.81 -2.94
C LEU A 118 5.44 -15.14 -2.96
N ASP A 119 4.87 -15.38 -4.14
CA ASP A 119 3.46 -15.68 -4.32
C ASP A 119 2.53 -14.53 -3.86
N LEU A 120 3.01 -13.28 -3.99
CA LEU A 120 2.22 -12.07 -3.76
C LEU A 120 1.73 -11.50 -5.10
N VAL A 121 0.69 -10.66 -5.04
CA VAL A 121 0.27 -9.82 -6.16
C VAL A 121 0.94 -8.47 -6.03
N TRP A 122 1.52 -7.97 -7.12
CA TRP A 122 2.10 -6.64 -7.18
C TRP A 122 1.27 -5.70 -8.06
N GLY A 123 0.93 -4.53 -7.54
CA GLY A 123 0.07 -3.54 -8.20
C GLY A 123 0.67 -2.93 -9.47
N GLY A 124 2.00 -2.99 -9.65
CA GLY A 124 2.67 -2.60 -10.89
C GLY A 124 2.27 -3.43 -12.12
N ARG A 125 1.69 -4.63 -11.90
CA ARG A 125 1.17 -5.52 -12.96
C ARG A 125 -0.28 -5.24 -13.36
N TRP A 126 -1.00 -4.40 -12.63
CA TRP A 126 -2.40 -4.14 -12.95
C TRP A 126 -2.53 -3.47 -14.32
N LYS A 127 -3.52 -3.91 -15.10
CA LYS A 127 -3.76 -3.37 -16.45
C LYS A 127 -4.23 -1.92 -16.42
N ASN A 128 -5.05 -1.59 -15.43
CA ASN A 128 -5.58 -0.25 -15.19
C ASN A 128 -5.09 0.21 -13.82
N PHE A 129 -4.77 1.50 -13.69
CA PHE A 129 -4.34 2.11 -12.43
C PHE A 129 -3.16 1.36 -11.78
N LYS A 130 -2.01 1.35 -12.47
CA LYS A 130 -0.79 0.74 -11.93
C LYS A 130 -0.40 1.41 -10.61
N ASP A 131 -0.35 0.61 -9.56
CA ASP A 131 0.01 1.03 -8.22
C ASP A 131 1.34 0.37 -7.86
N TYR A 132 2.44 1.00 -8.24
CA TYR A 132 3.79 0.45 -8.06
C TYR A 132 4.16 0.18 -6.60
N PRO A 133 3.77 1.03 -5.62
CA PRO A 133 3.97 0.72 -4.21
C PRO A 133 3.24 -0.53 -3.71
N HIS A 134 2.06 -0.84 -4.24
CA HIS A 134 1.12 -1.80 -3.63
C HIS A 134 1.52 -3.26 -3.82
N VAL A 135 1.53 -4.03 -2.73
CA VAL A 135 1.68 -5.49 -2.71
C VAL A 135 0.62 -6.12 -1.81
N GLU A 136 -0.04 -7.18 -2.27
CA GLU A 136 -1.10 -7.88 -1.52
C GLU A 136 -0.97 -9.40 -1.56
N LEU A 137 -1.59 -10.08 -0.58
CA LEU A 137 -1.80 -11.53 -0.68
C LEU A 137 -2.73 -11.87 -1.85
N LYS A 138 -2.41 -12.95 -2.56
CA LYS A 138 -3.32 -13.54 -3.55
C LYS A 138 -4.64 -13.93 -2.90
N ASP A 139 -5.74 -13.69 -3.62
CA ASP A 139 -7.09 -13.99 -3.16
C ASP A 139 -7.42 -13.45 -1.76
N TRP A 140 -6.89 -12.29 -1.37
CA TRP A 140 -7.03 -11.70 -0.03
C TRP A 140 -8.47 -11.70 0.52
N LYS A 141 -9.48 -11.62 -0.37
CA LYS A 141 -10.90 -11.70 0.00
C LYS A 141 -11.30 -13.01 0.70
N LYS A 142 -10.57 -14.11 0.49
CA LYS A 142 -10.75 -15.38 1.21
C LYS A 142 -10.36 -15.23 2.68
N PHE A 143 -9.31 -14.47 2.95
CA PHE A 143 -8.79 -14.19 4.29
C PHE A 143 -9.61 -13.10 5.01
N ALA A 144 -10.17 -12.13 4.26
CA ALA A 144 -11.00 -11.07 4.81
C ALA A 144 -12.33 -11.54 5.42
N LYS A 145 -12.77 -12.77 5.14
CA LYS A 145 -13.98 -13.37 5.72
C LYS A 145 -13.76 -14.00 7.10
N VAL A 146 -12.51 -14.07 7.56
CA VAL A 146 -12.10 -14.79 8.78
C VAL A 146 -11.81 -13.82 9.94
N VAL A 147 -12.14 -12.53 9.79
CA VAL A 147 -11.92 -11.49 10.81
C VAL A 147 -13.24 -10.84 11.20
#